data_AF-A0AA96MY96-F1
#
_entry.id   AF-A0AA96MY96-F1
#
_cell.length_a   1.000
_cell.length_b   1.000
_cell.length_c   1.000
_cell.angle_alpha   90.00
_cell.angle_beta   90.00
_cell.angle_gamma   90.00
#
_symmetry.space_group_name_H-M   'P 1'
#
loop_
_entity.id
_entity.type
_entity.pdbx_description
1 polymer ?
#
loop_
_entity_poly.entity_id
_entity_poly.type
_entity_poly.pdbx_seq_one_letter_code
_entity_poly.pdbx_strand_id
1 'polypeptide(L)'
;MILESLKLVNVILRFLLELIGLTVYGYWGYKLGTTAIMRWGLAAGIPFMIAVVWGLFGSPKATFQLSGLSHLLLEACIFLVPAVLLINLGKVQLAWFYGIIVIVNRILMYVWEQ
;
A
#
# COMPACT_ATOMS: atom_id res chain seq x y z
N MET A 1 -1.30 7.30 -28.19
CA MET A 1 -2.68 7.23 -27.65
C MET A 1 -2.86 6.01 -26.77
N ILE A 2 -2.68 4.77 -27.28
CA ILE A 2 -2.87 3.53 -26.50
C ILE A 2 -1.93 3.42 -25.28
N LEU A 3 -0.62 3.68 -25.45
CA LEU A 3 0.35 3.59 -24.35
C LEU A 3 0.06 4.57 -23.21
N GLU A 4 -0.30 5.82 -23.54
CA GLU A 4 -0.67 6.84 -22.55
C GLU A 4 -1.91 6.42 -21.75
N SER A 5 -2.90 5.81 -22.41
CA SER A 5 -4.08 5.26 -21.71
C SER A 5 -3.69 4.14 -20.74
N LEU A 6 -2.77 3.25 -21.11
CA LEU A 6 -2.29 2.17 -20.23
C LEU A 6 -1.51 2.71 -19.03
N LYS A 7 -0.66 3.72 -19.26
CA LYS A 7 0.06 4.44 -18.20
C LYS A 7 -0.91 5.06 -17.19
N LEU A 8 -1.97 5.73 -17.66
CA LEU A 8 -2.99 6.32 -16.78
C LEU A 8 -3.72 5.23 -15.97
N VAL A 9 -4.09 4.12 -16.60
CA VAL A 9 -4.71 2.99 -15.91
C VAL A 9 -3.80 2.43 -14.82
N ASN A 10 -2.49 2.32 -15.06
CA ASN A 10 -1.55 1.83 -14.08
C ASN A 10 -1.40 2.76 -12.87
N VAL A 11 -1.45 4.08 -13.07
CA VAL A 11 -1.46 5.07 -11.99
C VAL A 11 -2.76 5.03 -11.19
N ILE A 12 -3.92 4.89 -11.85
CA ILE A 12 -5.20 4.73 -11.16
C ILE A 12 -5.20 3.44 -10.35
N LEU A 13 -4.72 2.34 -10.94
CA LEU A 13 -4.57 1.06 -10.26
C LEU A 13 -3.66 1.20 -9.04
N ARG A 14 -2.56 1.94 -9.15
CA ARG A 14 -1.65 2.23 -8.04
C ARG A 14 -2.39 2.85 -6.86
N PHE A 15 -3.18 3.88 -7.14
CA PHE A 15 -3.97 4.57 -6.11
C PHE A 15 -5.02 3.63 -5.48
N LEU A 16 -5.69 2.79 -6.27
CA LEU A 16 -6.63 1.80 -5.75
C LEU A 16 -5.94 0.78 -4.84
N LEU A 17 -4.74 0.30 -5.20
CA LEU A 17 -3.95 -0.61 -4.36
C LEU A 17 -3.52 0.03 -3.04
N GLU A 18 -3.25 1.33 -3.03
CA GLU A 18 -2.96 2.09 -1.82
C GLU A 18 -4.18 2.13 -0.89
N LEU A 19 -5.36 2.48 -1.43
CA LEU A 19 -6.61 2.49 -0.66
C LEU A 19 -6.97 1.12 -0.10
N ILE A 20 -6.79 0.06 -0.90
CA ILE A 20 -7.00 -1.32 -0.46
C ILE A 20 -6.00 -1.67 0.64
N GLY A 21 -4.72 -1.32 0.46
CA GLY A 21 -3.67 -1.54 1.46
C GLY A 21 -4.02 -0.88 2.80
N LEU A 22 -4.37 0.40 2.79
CA LEU A 22 -4.81 1.15 3.97
C LEU A 22 -6.05 0.53 4.63
N THR A 23 -7.00 0.03 3.83
CA THR A 23 -8.18 -0.68 4.36
C THR A 23 -7.79 -1.98 5.05
N VAL A 24 -6.85 -2.75 4.49
CA VAL A 24 -6.34 -3.98 5.10
C VAL A 24 -5.60 -3.68 6.40
N TYR A 25 -4.76 -2.65 6.42
CA TYR A 25 -4.09 -2.19 7.65
C TYR A 25 -5.09 -1.82 8.74
N GLY A 26 -6.14 -1.06 8.40
CA GLY A 26 -7.17 -0.67 9.35
C GLY A 26 -7.98 -1.86 9.86
N TYR A 27 -8.36 -2.78 8.98
CA TYR A 27 -9.08 -3.99 9.35
C TYR A 27 -8.24 -4.92 10.25
N TRP A 28 -6.95 -5.06 9.94
CA TRP A 28 -6.02 -5.79 10.80
C TRP A 28 -5.88 -5.12 12.18
N GLY A 29 -5.74 -3.80 12.22
CA GLY A 29 -5.76 -3.01 13.46
C GLY A 29 -7.02 -3.22 14.29
N TYR A 30 -8.18 -3.22 13.64
CA TYR A 30 -9.46 -3.53 14.28
C TYR A 30 -9.46 -4.93 14.90
N LYS A 31 -8.90 -5.93 14.21
CA LYS A 31 -8.84 -7.31 14.70
C LYS A 31 -7.89 -7.51 15.88
N LEU A 32 -6.85 -6.69 16.01
CA LEU A 32 -5.94 -6.71 17.16
C LEU A 32 -6.57 -6.16 18.45
N GLY A 33 -7.52 -5.24 18.33
CA GLY A 33 -8.11 -4.58 19.50
C GLY A 33 -9.00 -5.49 20.34
N THR A 34 -8.79 -5.49 21.66
CA THR A 34 -9.60 -6.26 22.62
C THR A 34 -10.83 -5.50 23.11
N THR A 35 -10.72 -4.17 23.25
CA THR A 35 -11.82 -3.27 23.65
C THR A 35 -12.31 -2.43 22.47
N ALA A 36 -13.54 -1.90 22.51
CA ALA A 36 -14.09 -1.08 21.43
C ALA A 36 -13.21 0.14 21.11
N ILE A 37 -12.69 0.81 22.13
CA ILE A 37 -11.79 1.96 21.98
C ILE A 37 -10.49 1.54 21.28
N MET A 38 -9.87 0.43 21.71
CA MET A 38 -8.65 -0.07 21.10
C MET A 38 -8.86 -0.47 19.65
N ARG A 39 -9.97 -1.13 19.33
CA ARG A 39 -10.30 -1.54 17.96
C ARG A 39 -10.38 -0.36 17.00
N TRP A 40 -11.18 0.64 17.33
CA TRP A 40 -11.35 1.82 16.48
C TRP A 40 -10.10 2.70 16.48
N GLY A 41 -9.41 2.83 17.62
CA GLY A 41 -8.14 3.54 17.73
C GLY A 41 -7.06 2.95 16.82
N LEU A 42 -6.89 1.62 16.82
CA LEU A 42 -5.92 0.95 15.93
C LEU A 42 -6.36 0.96 14.47
N ALA A 43 -7.66 0.79 14.21
CA ALA A 43 -8.21 0.79 12.85
C ALA A 43 -8.00 2.11 12.11
N ALA A 44 -8.04 3.24 12.83
CA ALA A 44 -7.74 4.55 12.25
C ALA A 44 -6.26 4.92 12.39
N GLY A 45 -5.65 4.64 13.55
CA GLY A 45 -4.29 5.04 13.88
C GLY A 45 -3.23 4.38 13.00
N ILE A 46 -3.36 3.09 12.70
CA ILE A 46 -2.37 2.39 11.86
C ILE A 46 -2.37 2.95 10.42
N PRO A 47 -3.50 3.02 9.69
CA PRO A 47 -3.52 3.65 8.36
C PRO A 47 -3.05 5.10 8.38
N PHE A 48 -3.42 5.87 9.40
CA PHE A 48 -2.98 7.26 9.54
C PHE A 48 -1.45 7.37 9.64
N MET A 49 -0.83 6.56 10.49
CA MET A 49 0.64 6.54 10.62
C MET A 49 1.31 6.13 9.32
N ILE A 50 0.76 5.16 8.60
CA ILE A 50 1.29 4.73 7.30
C ILE A 50 1.17 5.84 6.25
N ALA A 51 0.03 6.54 6.20
CA ALA A 51 -0.17 7.67 5.30
C ALA A 51 0.80 8.83 5.61
N VAL A 52 1.07 9.10 6.88
CA VAL A 52 2.08 10.11 7.29
C VAL A 52 3.47 9.68 6.86
N VAL A 53 3.88 8.42 7.10
CA VAL A 53 5.18 7.90 6.68
C VAL A 53 5.32 7.98 5.15
N TRP A 54 4.29 7.59 4.40
CA TRP A 54 4.29 7.72 2.95
C TRP A 54 4.39 9.18 2.51
N GLY A 55 3.62 10.09 3.11
CA GLY A 55 3.65 11.51 2.81
C GLY A 55 5.01 12.16 3.09
N LEU A 56 5.70 11.74 4.15
CA LEU A 56 7.00 12.29 4.55
C LEU A 56 8.17 11.78 3.71
N PHE A 57 8.13 10.51 3.26
CA PHE A 57 9.29 9.83 2.68
C PHE A 57 9.07 9.25 1.28
N GLY A 58 7.84 8.83 0.95
CA GLY A 58 7.52 8.10 -0.29
C GLY A 58 6.85 8.95 -1.38
N SER A 59 6.18 10.04 -1.00
CA SER A 59 5.47 10.95 -1.90
C SER A 59 6.41 11.69 -2.86
N PRO A 60 5.98 12.02 -4.09
CA PRO A 60 6.72 12.91 -4.98
C PRO A 60 7.03 14.28 -4.36
N LYS A 61 6.20 14.72 -3.41
CA LYS A 61 6.36 15.96 -2.63
C LYS A 61 6.82 15.68 -1.19
N ALA A 62 7.46 14.53 -0.96
CA ALA A 62 8.00 14.16 0.34
C ALA A 62 8.97 15.21 0.87
N THR A 63 8.86 15.52 2.16
CA THR A 63 9.81 16.39 2.87
C THR A 63 11.21 15.78 2.87
N PHE A 64 11.30 14.46 3.03
CA PHE A 64 12.53 13.69 2.99
C PHE A 64 12.52 12.80 1.74
N GLN A 65 12.99 13.34 0.62
CA GLN A 65 13.03 12.60 -0.63
C GLN A 65 14.01 11.42 -0.52
N LEU A 66 13.46 10.21 -0.45
CA LEU A 66 14.22 8.98 -0.59
C LEU A 66 14.49 8.72 -2.08
N SER A 67 15.68 8.20 -2.39
CA SER A 67 16.08 7.86 -3.76
C SER A 67 16.65 6.45 -3.85
N GLY A 68 16.47 5.82 -5.01
CA GLY A 68 17.00 4.48 -5.29
C GLY A 68 16.44 3.41 -4.35
N LEU A 69 17.33 2.67 -3.70
CA LEU A 69 16.98 1.47 -2.93
C LEU A 69 16.13 1.76 -1.69
N SER A 70 16.34 2.89 -1.01
CA SER A 70 15.60 3.24 0.21
C SER A 70 14.13 3.52 -0.08
N HIS A 71 13.83 4.22 -1.18
CA HIS A 71 12.47 4.45 -1.65
C HIS A 71 11.80 3.14 -2.06
N LEU A 72 12.52 2.27 -2.77
CA LEU A 72 12.02 0.96 -3.15
C LEU A 72 11.67 0.08 -1.94
N LEU A 73 12.53 0.07 -0.91
CA LEU A 73 12.28 -0.68 0.32
C LEU A 73 11.06 -0.14 1.07
N LEU A 74 10.94 1.18 1.21
CA LEU A 74 9.78 1.81 1.84
C LEU A 74 8.48 1.42 1.12
N GLU A 75 8.49 1.53 -0.20
CA GLU A 75 7.35 1.20 -1.03
C GLU A 75 6.99 -0.28 -0.95
N ALA A 76 7.98 -1.17 -1.01
CA ALA A 76 7.77 -2.60 -0.84
C ALA A 76 7.14 -2.90 0.52
N CYS A 77 7.62 -2.26 1.59
CA CYS A 77 7.04 -2.41 2.92
C CYS A 77 5.57 -1.96 2.96
N ILE A 78 5.23 -0.79 2.41
CA ILE A 78 3.87 -0.24 2.49
C ILE A 78 2.88 -1.02 1.60
N PHE A 79 3.32 -1.48 0.43
CA PHE A 79 2.43 -2.14 -0.53
C PHE A 79 2.44 -3.67 -0.45
N LEU A 80 3.47 -4.34 0.10
CA LEU A 80 3.48 -5.81 0.24
C LEU A 80 3.05 -6.29 1.62
N VAL A 81 3.24 -5.52 2.69
CA VAL A 81 2.78 -5.92 4.03
C VAL A 81 1.27 -6.17 4.08
N PRO A 82 0.38 -5.45 3.38
CA PRO A 82 -1.04 -5.80 3.36
C PRO A 82 -1.31 -7.20 2.82
N ALA A 83 -0.50 -7.72 1.88
CA ALA A 83 -0.60 -9.11 1.44
C ALA A 83 -0.31 -10.08 2.60
N VAL A 84 0.72 -9.81 3.39
CA VAL A 84 1.06 -10.61 4.58
C VAL A 84 -0.04 -10.52 5.65
N LEU A 85 -0.62 -9.34 5.86
CA LEU A 85 -1.73 -9.15 6.78
C LEU A 85 -2.98 -9.92 6.32
N LEU A 86 -3.26 -9.98 5.02
CA LEU A 86 -4.35 -10.79 4.49
C LEU A 86 -4.14 -12.29 4.76
N ILE A 87 -2.90 -12.79 4.70
CA ILE A 87 -2.58 -14.17 5.11
C ILE A 87 -2.86 -14.36 6.60
N ASN A 88 -2.41 -13.43 7.45
CA ASN A 88 -2.66 -13.47 8.90
C ASN A 88 -4.17 -13.45 9.24
N LEU A 89 -4.97 -12.77 8.42
CA LEU A 89 -6.43 -12.73 8.53
C LEU A 89 -7.14 -13.96 7.91
N GLY A 90 -6.39 -14.96 7.43
CA GLY A 90 -6.93 -16.17 6.80
C GLY A 90 -7.46 -15.97 5.38
N LYS A 91 -7.19 -14.82 4.75
CA LYS A 91 -7.66 -14.45 3.40
C LYS A 91 -6.58 -14.69 2.34
N VAL A 92 -6.07 -15.93 2.26
CA VAL A 92 -4.93 -16.30 1.41
C VAL A 92 -5.18 -16.02 -0.09
N GLN A 93 -6.38 -16.28 -0.60
CA GLN A 93 -6.72 -15.99 -2.00
C GLN A 93 -6.61 -14.49 -2.32
N LEU A 94 -7.11 -13.62 -1.42
CA LEU A 94 -7.02 -12.17 -1.58
C LEU A 94 -5.56 -11.69 -1.44
N ALA A 95 -4.77 -12.31 -0.56
CA ALA A 95 -3.36 -11.99 -0.41
C ALA A 95 -2.58 -12.21 -1.71
N TRP A 96 -2.80 -13.36 -2.37
CA TRP A 96 -2.19 -13.65 -3.67
C TRP A 96 -2.63 -12.67 -4.74
N PHE A 97 -3.93 -12.42 -4.87
CA PHE A 97 -4.46 -11.50 -5.87
C PHE A 97 -3.88 -10.08 -5.69
N TYR A 98 -3.96 -9.55 -4.47
CA TYR A 98 -3.42 -8.23 -4.15
C TYR A 98 -1.90 -8.16 -4.37
N GLY A 99 -1.13 -9.13 -3.86
CA GLY A 99 0.32 -9.15 -3.96
C GLY A 99 0.83 -9.24 -5.40
N ILE A 100 0.21 -10.09 -6.23
CA ILE A 100 0.56 -10.20 -7.65
C ILE A 100 0.30 -8.87 -8.36
N ILE A 101 -0.84 -8.23 -8.13
CA ILE A 101 -1.18 -6.96 -8.77
C ILE A 101 -0.22 -5.85 -8.33
N VAL A 102 0.17 -5.80 -7.05
CA VAL A 102 1.19 -4.87 -6.55
C VAL A 102 2.53 -5.05 -7.27
N ILE A 103 2.98 -6.28 -7.43
CA ILE A 103 4.25 -6.58 -8.11
C ILE A 103 4.19 -6.17 -9.59
N VAL A 104 3.14 -6.57 -10.30
CA VAL A 104 2.94 -6.21 -11.71
C VAL A 104 2.87 -4.70 -11.88
N ASN A 105 2.09 -4.02 -11.03
CA ASN A 105 1.97 -2.57 -11.05
C ASN A 105 3.34 -1.90 -10.83
N ARG A 106 4.14 -2.33 -9.84
CA ARG A 106 5.48 -1.77 -9.61
C ARG A 106 6.43 -2.00 -10.78
N ILE A 107 6.42 -3.18 -11.39
CA ILE A 107 7.22 -3.45 -12.58
C ILE A 107 6.82 -2.50 -13.72
N LEU A 108 5.52 -2.31 -13.95
CA LEU A 108 5.04 -1.39 -14.97
C LEU A 108 5.40 0.08 -14.66
N MET A 109 5.29 0.50 -13.40
CA MET A 109 5.72 1.85 -12.97
C MET A 109 7.21 2.07 -13.28
N TYR A 110 8.06 1.08 -12.97
CA TYR A 110 9.49 1.15 -13.25
C TYR A 110 9.81 1.17 -14.74
N VAL A 111 9.20 0.27 -15.53
CA VAL A 111 9.45 0.15 -16.98
C VAL A 111 8.94 1.37 -17.75
N TRP A 112 7.85 2.00 -17.30
CA TRP A 112 7.24 3.16 -17.95
C TRP A 112 7.68 4.51 -17.38
N GLU A 113 8.63 4.49 -16.43
CA GLU A 113 9.16 5.67 -15.74
C GLU A 113 8.06 6.55 -15.13
N GLN A 114 7.14 5.91 -14.41
CA GLN A 114 6.02 6.53 -13.67
C GLN A 114 6.31 6.59 -12.18
#